data_AF-A0A8C5RVC0-F1
#
_entry.id   AF-A0A8C5RVC0-F1
#
_cell.length_a   1.000
_cell.length_b   1.000
_cell.length_c   1.000
_cell.angle_alpha   90.00
_cell.angle_beta   90.00
_cell.angle_gamma   90.00
#
_symmetry.space_group_name_H-M   'P 1'
#
loop_
_entity.id
_entity.type
_entity.pdbx_description
1 polymer ?
#
loop_
_entity_poly.entity_id
_entity_poly.type
_entity_poly.pdbx_seq_one_letter_code
_entity_poly.pdbx_strand_id
1 'polypeptide(L)'
;MSLVDQQYECVAEIGEGAYGKVFKARDLKNGGRFVALKRVRVQTSEEGMPLSTIREVAVLKHLETFEHPNVVRNSTYVNVCGDSQSSKT
;
A
#
# COMPACT_ATOMS: atom_id res chain seq x y z
N MET A 1 3.34 11.43 -12.57
CA MET A 1 2.92 10.01 -12.69
C MET A 1 3.66 9.23 -11.63
N SER A 2 2.97 8.50 -10.76
CA SER A 2 3.64 7.73 -9.70
C SER A 2 4.23 6.44 -10.30
N LEU A 3 5.38 5.97 -9.80
CA LEU A 3 6.01 4.72 -10.25
C LEU A 3 5.09 3.50 -10.13
N VAL A 4 4.08 3.58 -9.25
CA VAL A 4 3.07 2.54 -9.03
C VAL A 4 2.18 2.37 -10.27
N ASP A 5 1.83 3.45 -10.96
CA ASP A 5 0.91 3.43 -12.11
C ASP A 5 1.54 2.77 -13.36
N GLN A 6 2.87 2.68 -13.42
CA GLN A 6 3.58 2.02 -14.53
C GLN A 6 3.78 0.52 -14.29
N GLN A 7 3.66 0.03 -13.05
CA GLN A 7 3.86 -1.38 -12.71
C GLN A 7 2.54 -2.10 -12.41
N TYR A 8 1.54 -1.39 -11.92
CA TYR A 8 0.26 -1.98 -11.54
C TYR A 8 -0.90 -1.26 -12.20
N GLU A 9 -1.78 -2.05 -12.83
CA GLU A 9 -3.04 -1.59 -13.38
C GLU A 9 -4.14 -1.79 -12.33
N CYS A 10 -4.69 -0.71 -11.78
CA CYS A 10 -5.81 -0.80 -10.84
C CYS A 10 -7.07 -1.28 -11.56
N VAL A 11 -7.67 -2.37 -11.06
CA VAL A 11 -8.87 -2.98 -11.64
C VAL A 11 -10.13 -2.54 -10.91
N ALA A 12 -10.12 -2.58 -9.58
CA ALA A 12 -11.27 -2.20 -8.77
C ALA A 12 -10.84 -1.83 -7.35
N GLU A 13 -11.59 -0.94 -6.69
CA GLU A 13 -11.53 -0.80 -5.24
C GLU A 13 -12.23 -2.01 -4.59
N ILE A 14 -11.58 -2.64 -3.62
CA ILE A 14 -12.09 -3.84 -2.94
C ILE A 14 -12.32 -3.64 -1.44
N GLY A 15 -11.94 -2.49 -0.89
CA GLY A 15 -12.22 -2.15 0.50
C GLY A 15 -11.72 -0.78 0.92
N GLU A 16 -12.35 -0.23 1.94
CA GLU A 16 -11.93 1.00 2.61
C GLU A 16 -11.93 0.75 4.12
N GLY A 17 -10.91 1.25 4.80
CA GLY A 17 -10.80 1.19 6.25
C GLY A 17 -10.17 2.46 6.81
N ALA A 18 -10.03 2.52 8.13
CA ALA A 18 -9.51 3.69 8.84
C ALA A 18 -8.14 4.16 8.31
N TYR A 19 -7.31 3.22 7.84
CA TYR A 19 -5.96 3.49 7.35
C TYR A 19 -5.87 3.73 5.83
N GLY A 20 -6.98 3.69 5.10
CA GLY A 20 -7.03 3.98 3.68
C GLY A 20 -7.77 2.94 2.84
N LYS A 21 -7.51 2.94 1.53
CA LYS A 21 -8.24 2.14 0.53
C LYS A 21 -7.40 0.98 0.03
N VAL A 22 -8.07 -0.13 -0.30
CA VAL A 22 -7.47 -1.33 -0.88
C VAL A 22 -8.04 -1.52 -2.28
N PHE A 23 -7.15 -1.71 -3.25
CA PHE A 23 -7.50 -1.94 -4.64
C PHE A 23 -7.05 -3.33 -5.08
N LYS A 24 -7.86 -4.01 -5.86
CA LYS A 24 -7.38 -5.13 -6.69
C LYS A 24 -6.67 -4.53 -7.89
N ALA A 25 -5.45 -4.97 -8.16
CA ALA A 25 -4.68 -4.54 -9.31
C ALA A 25 -4.04 -5.73 -10.03
N ARG A 26 -3.67 -5.52 -11.29
CA ARG A 26 -2.91 -6.45 -12.10
C ARG A 26 -1.45 -6.00 -12.14
N ASP A 27 -0.55 -6.90 -11.78
CA ASP A 27 0.91 -6.68 -11.84
C ASP A 27 1.40 -6.87 -13.28
N LEU A 28 1.73 -5.78 -13.95
CA LEU A 28 2.10 -5.75 -15.36
C LEU A 28 3.49 -6.34 -15.61
N LYS A 29 4.36 -6.39 -14.60
CA LYS A 29 5.73 -6.91 -14.73
C LYS A 29 5.85 -8.40 -14.41
N ASN A 30 4.97 -8.92 -13.55
CA ASN A 30 5.01 -10.33 -13.13
C ASN A 30 3.87 -11.15 -13.74
N GLY A 31 3.76 -11.11 -15.08
CA GLY A 31 2.85 -11.98 -15.83
C GLY A 31 1.36 -11.70 -15.64
N GLY A 32 0.97 -10.51 -15.18
CA GLY A 32 -0.43 -10.14 -15.04
C GLY A 32 -1.14 -10.75 -13.84
N ARG A 33 -0.40 -11.23 -12.82
CA ARG A 33 -1.00 -11.76 -11.59
C ARG A 33 -1.79 -10.67 -10.85
N PHE A 34 -2.86 -11.08 -10.18
CA PHE A 34 -3.62 -10.15 -9.33
C PHE A 34 -2.93 -9.94 -7.99
N VAL A 35 -2.94 -8.68 -7.56
CA VAL A 35 -2.38 -8.20 -6.29
C VAL A 35 -3.37 -7.27 -5.59
N ALA A 36 -3.20 -7.10 -4.28
CA ALA A 36 -3.89 -6.06 -3.53
C ALA A 36 -2.96 -4.85 -3.40
N LEU A 37 -3.45 -3.63 -3.63
CA LEU A 37 -2.69 -2.40 -3.38
C LEU A 37 -3.36 -1.68 -2.23
N LYS A 38 -2.66 -1.54 -1.10
CA LYS A 38 -3.15 -0.76 0.04
C LYS A 38 -2.59 0.65 -0.07
N ARG A 39 -3.45 1.61 -0.41
CA ARG A 39 -3.12 3.02 -0.37
C ARG A 39 -3.34 3.52 1.05
N VAL A 40 -2.25 3.74 1.77
CA VAL A 40 -2.30 4.17 3.17
C VAL A 40 -2.39 5.69 3.20
N ARG A 41 -3.40 6.23 3.90
CA ARG A 41 -3.50 7.66 4.18
C ARG A 41 -2.61 7.95 5.38
N VAL A 42 -1.51 8.67 5.17
CA VAL A 42 -0.61 9.05 6.25
C VAL A 42 -0.69 10.56 6.40
N GLN A 43 -1.11 11.00 7.59
CA GLN A 43 -0.92 12.38 8.01
C GLN A 43 0.56 12.56 8.29
N THR A 44 1.31 12.99 7.29
CA THR A 44 2.69 13.43 7.47
C THR A 44 2.68 14.77 8.22
N SER A 45 3.26 14.78 9.41
CA SER A 45 3.56 15.99 10.17
C SER A 45 5.02 16.40 9.94
N GLU A 46 5.49 17.50 10.55
CA GLU A 46 6.92 17.87 10.51
C GLU A 46 7.83 16.74 11.05
N GLU A 47 7.31 15.84 11.90
CA GLU A 47 8.01 14.65 12.40
C GLU A 47 8.03 13.47 11.40
N GLY A 48 7.41 13.61 10.23
CA GLY A 48 7.38 12.59 9.19
C GLY A 48 6.25 11.58 9.37
N MET A 49 6.53 10.28 9.13
CA MET A 49 5.51 9.24 9.20
C MET A 49 5.26 8.78 10.64
N PRO A 50 3.99 8.51 11.02
CA PRO A 50 3.66 7.94 12.31
C PRO A 50 4.42 6.63 12.56
N LEU A 51 4.95 6.47 13.78
CA LEU A 51 5.65 5.26 14.21
C LEU A 51 4.78 4.00 14.08
N SER A 52 3.46 4.12 14.24
CA SER A 52 2.51 3.02 14.02
C SER A 52 2.60 2.49 12.59
N THR A 53 2.57 3.37 11.59
CA THR A 53 2.69 3.00 10.17
C THR A 53 4.02 2.30 9.89
N ILE A 54 5.13 2.82 10.43
CA ILE A 54 6.46 2.21 10.27
C ILE A 54 6.49 0.82 10.89
N ARG A 55 5.97 0.66 12.11
CA ARG A 55 5.91 -0.63 12.81
C ARG A 55 5.07 -1.65 12.05
N GLU A 56 3.92 -1.25 11.53
CA GLU A 56 3.06 -2.12 10.71
C GLU A 56 3.79 -2.62 9.47
N VAL A 57 4.45 -1.74 8.71
CA VAL A 57 5.24 -2.12 7.53
C VAL A 57 6.40 -3.05 7.90
N ALA A 58 7.07 -2.81 9.03
CA ALA A 58 8.17 -3.64 9.51
C ALA A 58 7.69 -5.06 9.87
N VAL A 59 6.58 -5.18 10.62
CA VAL A 59 5.99 -6.48 10.97
C VAL A 59 5.55 -7.22 9.71
N LEU A 60 4.91 -6.53 8.77
CA LEU A 60 4.49 -7.12 7.49
C LEU A 60 5.67 -7.66 6.67
N LYS A 61 6.81 -6.96 6.65
CA LYS A 61 8.05 -7.44 6.02
C LYS A 61 8.66 -8.63 6.77
N HIS A 62 8.60 -8.62 8.10
CA HIS A 62 9.13 -9.72 8.90
C HIS A 62 8.29 -11.00 8.71
N LEU A 63 6.97 -10.90 8.62
CA LEU A 63 6.10 -12.05 8.35
C LEU A 63 6.34 -12.67 6.98
N GLU A 64 6.83 -11.89 6.01
CA GLU A 64 7.18 -12.38 4.68
C GLU A 64 8.31 -13.42 4.72
N THR A 65 9.22 -13.36 5.71
CA THR A 65 10.35 -14.29 5.82
C THR A 65 9.95 -15.68 6.31
N PHE A 66 8.76 -15.85 6.90
CA PHE A 66 8.31 -17.11 7.49
C PHE A 66 7.41 -17.95 6.58
N GLU A 67 6.93 -17.39 5.46
CA GLU A 67 6.14 -18.08 4.43
C GLU A 67 5.05 -19.03 4.96
N HIS A 68 4.24 -18.56 5.90
CA HIS A 68 3.23 -19.40 6.54
C HIS A 68 2.00 -19.59 5.63
N PRO A 69 1.48 -20.82 5.42
CA PRO A 69 0.39 -21.10 4.47
C PRO A 69 -0.94 -20.37 4.79
N ASN A 70 -1.18 -20.05 6.07
CA ASN A 70 -2.38 -19.32 6.51
C ASN A 70 -2.18 -17.81 6.65
N VAL A 71 -1.00 -17.28 6.30
CA VAL A 71 -0.72 -15.85 6.30
C VAL A 71 -0.61 -15.40 4.86
N VAL A 72 -1.38 -14.39 4.47
CA VAL A 72 -1.36 -13.91 3.09
C VAL A 72 0.05 -13.42 2.76
N ARG A 73 0.63 -13.99 1.70
CA ARG A 73 1.93 -13.55 1.20
C ARG A 73 1.77 -12.13 0.66
N ASN A 74 2.71 -11.26 0.98
CA ASN A 74 2.58 -9.83 0.74
C ASN A 74 2.84 -9.49 -0.74
N SER A 75 1.92 -9.88 -1.62
CA SER A 75 1.73 -9.24 -2.91
C SER A 75 1.26 -7.78 -2.77
N THR A 76 1.18 -7.27 -1.53
CA THR A 76 0.62 -5.96 -1.21
C THR A 76 1.64 -4.87 -1.41
N TYR A 77 1.44 -4.04 -2.44
CA TYR A 77 2.19 -2.80 -2.56
C TYR A 77 1.55 -1.75 -1.65
N VAL A 78 2.34 -1.22 -0.72
CA VAL A 78 1.91 -0.10 0.14
C VAL A 78 2.42 1.19 -0.49
N ASN A 79 1.51 1.95 -1.08
CA ASN A 79 1.81 3.31 -1.49
C ASN A 79 1.39 4.25 -0.36
N VAL A 80 2.36 4.98 0.19
CA VAL A 80 2.08 6.04 1.16
C VAL A 80 1.97 7.35 0.40
N CYS A 81 0.74 7.82 0.25
CA CYS A 81 0.52 9.20 -0.16
C CYS A 81 0.61 10.06 1.10
N GLY A 82 1.59 10.97 1.13
CA GLY A 82 1.50 12.13 2.01
C GLY A 82 0.38 13.02 1.49
N ASP A 83 -0.52 13.46 2.37
CA ASP A 83 -1.45 14.53 2.04
C ASP A 83 -0.62 15.81 1.89
N SER A 84 -0.12 16.08 0.68
CA SER A 84 0.22 17.44 0.31
C SER A 84 -1.09 18.20 0.37
N GLN A 85 -1.31 18.97 1.44
CA GLN A 85 -2.39 19.94 1.46
C GLN A 85 -2.15 20.86 0.25
N SER A 86 -2.89 20.63 -0.84
CA SER A 86 -3.11 21.66 -1.82
C SER A 86 -3.89 22.73 -1.07
N SER A 87 -3.17 23.73 -0.57
CA SER A 87 -3.75 24.96 -0.07
C SER A 87 -4.60 25.54 -1.19
N LYS A 88 -5.90 25.24 -1.16
CA LYS A 88 -6.90 26.13 -1.71
C LYS A 88 -7.10 27.21 -0.67
N THR A 89 -6.36 28.30 -0.80
CA THR A 89 -6.82 29.68 -0.66
C THR A 89 -5.75 30.57 -1.28
#